data_AF-A0AAV5EJ89-F1
#
_entry.id   AF-A0AAV5EJ89-F1
#
_cell.length_a   1.000
_cell.length_b   1.000
_cell.length_c   1.000
_cell.angle_alpha   90.00
_cell.angle_beta   90.00
_cell.angle_gamma   90.00
#
_symmetry.space_group_name_H-M   'P 1'
#
loop_
_entity.id
_entity.type
_entity.pdbx_description
1 polymer ?
#
loop_
_entity_poly.entity_id
_entity_poly.type
_entity_poly.pdbx_seq_one_letter_code
_entity_poly.pdbx_strand_id
1 'polypeptide(L)' 'MAATKLALPVLVLLLCGLMVNGCCIKGRFCAAVCLNAAYMTCKSTGDQHLEPACNCCVVAKKGCTIYLTSGQPMKCT' A
#
# COMPACT_ATOMS: atom_id res chain seq x y z
N MET A 1 5.92 9.46 -53.51
CA MET A 1 5.22 9.88 -52.26
C MET A 1 4.75 8.63 -51.51
N ALA A 2 5.63 7.96 -50.77
CA ALA A 2 5.30 6.72 -50.03
C ALA A 2 5.60 6.81 -48.52
N ALA A 3 6.40 7.82 -48.12
CA ALA A 3 6.84 8.01 -46.73
C ALA A 3 5.75 8.52 -45.78
N THR A 4 4.65 9.10 -46.29
CA THR A 4 3.59 9.71 -45.48
C THR A 4 2.60 8.71 -44.87
N LYS A 5 2.47 7.49 -45.42
CA LYS A 5 1.47 6.51 -44.94
C LYS A 5 1.91 5.72 -43.70
N LEU A 6 3.20 5.72 -43.39
CA LEU A 6 3.76 5.01 -42.22
C LEU A 6 4.04 5.95 -41.04
N ALA A 7 4.01 7.27 -41.25
CA ALA A 7 4.27 8.24 -40.20
C ALA A 7 3.19 8.26 -39.11
N LEU A 8 1.91 8.12 -39.50
CA LEU A 8 0.78 8.06 -38.56
C LEU A 8 0.83 6.85 -37.62
N PRO A 9 0.94 5.59 -38.10
CA PRO A 9 0.95 4.43 -37.20
C PRO A 9 2.20 4.40 -36.31
N VAL A 10 3.34 4.88 -36.80
CA VAL A 10 4.59 4.98 -36.01
C VAL A 10 4.46 6.02 -34.89
N LEU A 11 3.83 7.18 -35.17
CA LEU A 11 3.57 8.20 -34.15
C LEU A 11 2.60 7.71 -33.06
N VAL A 12 1.56 6.96 -33.45
CA VAL A 12 0.61 6.34 -32.50
C VAL A 12 1.32 5.31 -31.62
N LEU A 13 2.19 4.47 -32.19
CA LEU A 13 2.95 3.48 -31.43
C LEU A 13 3.89 4.13 -30.40
N LEU A 14 4.55 5.23 -30.78
CA LEU A 14 5.44 6.02 -29.91
C LEU A 14 4.67 6.68 -28.75
N LEU A 15 3.48 7.24 -29.02
CA LEU A 15 2.63 7.86 -27.99
C LEU A 15 2.02 6.83 -27.03
N CYS A 16 1.61 5.66 -27.52
CA CYS A 16 1.13 4.56 -26.68
C CYS A 16 2.26 3.93 -25.86
N GLY A 17 3.48 3.84 -26.41
CA GLY A 17 4.65 3.32 -25.70
C GLY A 17 5.07 4.18 -24.50
N LEU A 18 4.89 5.50 -24.56
CA LEU A 18 5.20 6.41 -23.44
C LEU A 18 4.25 6.27 -22.24
N MET A 19 3.03 5.79 -22.44
CA MET A 19 2.04 5.59 -21.37
C MET A 19 2.37 4.38 -20.47
N VAL A 20 3.30 3.52 -20.90
CA VAL A 20 3.85 2.41 -20.10
C VAL A 20 5.07 2.87 -19.31
N ASN A 21 5.24 4.18 -19.08
CA ASN A 21 6.15 4.66 -18.05
C ASN A 21 5.48 4.42 -16.68
N GLY A 22 5.69 3.21 -16.16
CA GLY A 22 5.15 2.72 -14.90
C GLY A 22 5.22 3.78 -13.81
N CYS A 23 4.08 4.36 -13.49
CA CYS A 23 3.90 5.05 -12.23
C CYS A 23 3.94 3.93 -11.18
N CYS A 24 5.13 3.71 -10.61
CA CYS A 24 5.34 2.74 -9.54
C CYS A 24 4.41 3.09 -8.38
N ILE A 25 3.22 2.49 -8.36
CA ILE A 25 2.35 2.51 -7.19
C ILE A 25 3.15 1.78 -6.12
N LYS A 26 3.84 2.54 -5.26
CA LYS A 26 4.46 2.05 -4.04
C LYS A 26 3.33 1.68 -3.06
N GLY A 27 2.55 0.67 -3.42
CA GLY A 27 1.57 0.04 -2.55
C GLY A 27 2.26 -1.08 -1.79
N ARG A 28 2.13 -1.08 -0.46
CA ARG A 28 2.54 -2.23 0.34
C ARG A 28 1.49 -3.32 0.13
N PHE A 29 1.88 -4.45 -0.45
CA PHE A 29 0.98 -5.59 -0.57
C PHE A 29 0.90 -6.30 0.78
N CYS A 30 -0.28 -6.27 1.40
CA CYS A 30 -0.53 -6.87 2.70
C CYS A 30 -1.43 -8.08 2.56
N ALA A 31 -1.19 -9.11 3.37
CA ALA A 31 -2.11 -10.23 3.47
C ALA A 31 -3.50 -9.72 3.89
N ALA A 32 -4.55 -10.26 3.27
CA ALA A 32 -5.94 -9.90 3.57
C ALA A 32 -6.44 -10.50 4.89
N VAL A 33 -5.62 -11.30 5.57
CA VAL A 33 -5.98 -11.91 6.86
C VAL A 33 -5.78 -10.91 7.99
N CYS A 34 -6.86 -10.63 8.72
CA CYS A 34 -6.83 -9.75 9.88
C CYS A 34 -6.57 -10.53 11.17
N LEU A 35 -5.82 -9.88 12.06
CA LEU A 35 -5.63 -10.29 13.43
C LEU A 35 -6.91 -10.04 14.22
N ASN A 36 -7.21 -10.94 15.15
CA ASN A 36 -8.32 -10.73 16.09
C ASN A 36 -7.86 -9.77 17.20
N ALA A 37 -7.98 -8.48 16.93
CA ALA A 37 -7.47 -7.41 17.78
C ALA A 37 -8.58 -6.76 18.61
N ALA A 38 -8.26 -6.45 19.87
CA ALA A 38 -9.14 -5.72 20.77
C ALA A 38 -8.94 -4.20 20.64
N TYR A 39 -7.69 -3.74 20.65
CA TYR A 39 -7.32 -2.34 20.51
C TYR A 39 -5.86 -2.22 20.04
N MET A 40 -5.44 -1.02 19.65
CA MET A 40 -4.03 -0.72 19.41
C MET A 40 -3.60 0.55 20.14
N THR A 41 -2.30 0.65 20.43
CA THR A 41 -1.67 1.90 20.88
C THR A 41 -0.52 2.26 19.95
N CYS A 42 -0.25 3.55 19.79
CA CYS A 42 0.81 4.05 18.94
C CYS A 42 1.62 5.09 19.69
N LYS A 43 2.95 5.06 19.57
CA LYS A 43 3.82 6.07 20.21
C LYS A 43 3.41 7.52 19.91
N SER A 44 2.87 7.77 18.71
CA SER A 44 2.38 9.09 18.28
C SER A 44 1.19 9.62 19.10
N THR A 45 0.40 8.74 19.72
CA THR A 45 -0.81 9.09 20.49
C THR A 45 -0.68 8.69 21.97
N GLY A 46 0.52 8.25 22.38
CA GLY A 46 0.76 7.73 23.73
C GLY A 46 -0.06 6.48 24.03
N ASP A 47 -0.72 6.49 25.18
CA ASP A 47 -1.48 5.36 25.72
C ASP A 47 -2.95 5.33 25.28
N GLN A 48 -3.34 6.18 24.33
CA GLN A 48 -4.70 6.18 23.80
C GLN A 48 -5.02 4.82 23.13
N HIS A 49 -6.12 4.20 23.54
CA HIS A 49 -6.66 3.03 22.89
C HIS A 49 -7.35 3.44 21.60
N LEU A 50 -6.76 3.06 20.47
CA LEU A 50 -7.26 3.31 19.14
C LEU A 50 -7.90 2.05 18.58
N GLU A 51 -8.78 2.24 17.60
CA GLU A 51 -9.36 1.15 16.82
C GLU A 51 -8.23 0.39 16.09
N PRO A 52 -8.14 -0.93 16.25
CA PRO A 52 -6.99 -1.67 15.76
C PRO A 52 -7.00 -1.79 14.24
N ALA A 53 -5.82 -1.65 13.62
CA ALA A 53 -5.65 -2.02 12.23
C ALA A 53 -5.78 -3.53 12.03
N CYS A 54 -6.16 -3.95 10.82
CA CYS A 54 -6.31 -5.36 10.45
C CYS A 54 -5.06 -6.20 10.76
N ASN A 55 -3.85 -5.73 10.42
CA ASN A 55 -2.59 -6.37 10.78
C ASN A 55 -1.43 -5.35 10.71
N CYS A 56 -0.24 -5.74 11.18
CA CYS A 56 0.94 -4.86 11.18
C CYS A 56 1.41 -4.40 9.80
N CYS A 57 1.04 -5.09 8.71
CA CYS A 57 1.37 -4.63 7.37
C CYS A 57 0.50 -3.44 6.95
N VAL A 58 -0.78 -3.46 7.32
CA VAL A 58 -1.76 -2.40 7.02
C VAL A 58 -1.56 -1.17 7.91
N VAL A 59 -0.99 -1.33 9.11
CA VAL A 59 -0.65 -0.20 9.99
C VAL A 59 0.21 0.82 9.25
N ALA A 60 -0.33 2.03 9.07
CA ALA A 60 0.36 3.12 8.39
C ALA A 60 1.50 3.75 9.22
N LYS A 61 1.42 3.66 10.55
CA LYS A 61 2.37 4.30 11.48
C LYS A 61 3.28 3.27 12.15
N LYS A 62 4.59 3.41 11.96
CA LYS A 62 5.58 2.60 12.70
C LYS A 62 5.51 2.85 14.21
N GLY A 63 5.82 1.83 15.00
CA GLY A 63 5.85 1.95 16.46
C GLY A 63 4.46 1.88 17.11
N CYS A 64 3.51 1.23 16.46
CA CYS A 64 2.25 0.83 17.06
C CYS A 64 2.32 -0.60 17.61
N THR A 65 1.49 -0.89 18.60
CA THR A 65 1.29 -2.23 19.17
C THR A 65 -0.18 -2.59 19.07
N ILE A 66 -0.49 -3.72 18.44
CA ILE A 66 -1.84 -4.28 18.36
C ILE A 66 -2.00 -5.26 19.52
N TYR A 67 -3.01 -5.07 20.36
CA TYR A 67 -3.34 -5.99 21.45
C TYR A 67 -4.42 -6.94 20.97
N LEU A 68 -4.07 -8.22 20.89
CA LEU A 68 -5.00 -9.27 20.46
C LEU A 68 -6.04 -9.56 21.54
N THR A 69 -7.21 -10.02 21.14
CA THR A 69 -8.25 -10.52 22.06
C THR A 69 -7.77 -11.74 22.86
N SER A 70 -6.78 -12.48 22.34
CA SER A 70 -6.07 -13.54 23.06
C SER A 70 -5.15 -13.04 24.19
N GLY A 71 -4.96 -11.72 24.31
CA GLY A 71 -4.09 -11.09 25.31
C GLY A 71 -2.63 -10.92 24.88
N GLN A 72 -2.22 -11.44 23.72
CA GLN A 72 -0.86 -11.24 23.21
C GLN A 72 -0.69 -9.87 22.52
N PRO A 73 0.33 -9.07 22.88
CA PRO A 73 0.67 -7.85 22.16
C PRO A 73 1.55 -8.15 20.93
N MET A 74 1.20 -7.55 19.79
CA MET A 74 1.93 -7.59 18.53
C MET A 74 2.53 -6.22 18.23
N LYS A 75 3.86 -6.09 18.31
CA LYS A 75 4.55 -4.84 17.97
C LYS A 75 4.76 -4.74 16.46
N CYS A 76 4.28 -3.65 15.87
CA CYS A 76 4.44 -3.35 14.44
C CYS A 76 5.64 -2.42 14.21
N THR A 77 6.67 -2.94 13.54
CA THR A 77 7.95 -2.26 13.23
C THR A 77 7.95 -1.59 11.85
#